data_AF-A0AAD9IUU5-F1
#
_entry.id   AF-A0AAD9IUU5-F1
#
_cell.length_a   1.000
_cell.length_b   1.000
_cell.length_c   1.000
_cell.angle_alpha   90.00
_cell.angle_beta   90.00
_cell.angle_gamma   90.00
#
_symmetry.space_group_name_H-M   'P 1'
#
loop_
_entity.id
_entity.type
_entity.pdbx_description
1 polymer ?
#
loop_
_entity_poly.entity_id
_entity_poly.type
_entity_poly.pdbx_seq_one_letter_code
_entity_poly.pdbx_strand_id
1 'polypeptide(L)'
;MRTGSTSATQSDREVSQTADWERFANTVGYKELIRLDRRNVQYAISPPGARIGANNTLEAMAEFPGQPIQWSDDGGQTWTDYSEDPLTNDVSVGL
;
A
#
# COMPACT_ATOMS: atom_id res chain seq x y z
N MET A 1 -42.88 -20.28 7.15
CA MET A 1 -42.39 -20.37 5.76
C MET A 1 -42.07 -18.96 5.25
N ARG A 2 -40.79 -18.56 5.23
CA ARG A 2 -40.27 -17.46 4.40
C ARG A 2 -39.00 -17.95 3.74
N THR A 3 -39.01 -17.83 2.43
CA THR A 3 -38.07 -18.34 1.43
C THR A 3 -36.75 -17.58 1.47
N GLY A 4 -35.64 -18.29 1.25
CA GLY A 4 -34.29 -17.72 1.16
C GLY A 4 -34.06 -16.88 -0.10
N SER A 5 -33.06 -16.00 -0.02
CA SER A 5 -32.12 -15.60 -1.09
C SER A 5 -31.38 -14.32 -0.63
N THR A 6 -30.15 -14.45 -0.12
CA THR A 6 -29.28 -13.27 0.12
C THR A 6 -27.79 -13.59 -0.07
N SER A 7 -27.38 -14.85 0.00
CA SER A 7 -25.95 -15.22 -0.02
C SER A 7 -25.25 -15.06 -1.38
N ALA A 8 -25.97 -15.14 -2.51
CA ALA A 8 -25.35 -15.08 -3.85
C ALA A 8 -25.06 -13.63 -4.31
N THR A 9 -26.03 -12.73 -4.19
CA THR A 9 -25.89 -11.33 -4.65
C THR A 9 -24.96 -10.49 -3.77
N GLN A 10 -24.79 -10.87 -2.50
CA GLN A 10 -23.86 -10.20 -1.60
C GLN A 10 -22.41 -10.40 -2.03
N SER A 11 -22.04 -11.61 -2.47
CA SER A 11 -20.69 -11.91 -2.93
C SER A 11 -20.30 -11.12 -4.20
N ASP A 12 -21.18 -11.08 -5.21
CA ASP A 12 -20.92 -10.34 -6.45
C ASP A 12 -20.79 -8.83 -6.19
N ARG A 13 -21.60 -8.30 -5.27
CA ARG A 13 -21.52 -6.89 -4.86
C ARG A 13 -20.18 -6.59 -4.17
N GLU A 14 -19.75 -7.45 -3.25
CA GLU A 14 -18.48 -7.30 -2.52
C GLU A 14 -17.27 -7.38 -3.49
N VAL A 15 -17.31 -8.30 -4.46
CA VAL A 15 -16.30 -8.40 -5.51
C VAL A 15 -16.26 -7.13 -6.37
N SER A 16 -17.42 -6.64 -6.82
CA SER A 16 -17.48 -5.40 -7.61
C SER A 16 -16.97 -4.20 -6.81
N GLN A 17 -17.33 -4.10 -5.53
CA GLN A 17 -16.88 -3.02 -4.66
C GLN A 17 -15.36 -3.05 -4.47
N THR A 18 -14.78 -4.24 -4.30
CA THR A 18 -13.34 -4.41 -4.17
C THR A 18 -12.61 -4.00 -5.45
N ALA A 19 -13.09 -4.47 -6.60
CA ALA A 19 -12.51 -4.11 -7.90
C ALA A 19 -12.59 -2.60 -8.20
N ASP A 20 -13.71 -1.96 -7.83
CA ASP A 20 -13.86 -0.51 -7.99
C ASP A 20 -12.93 0.25 -7.05
N TRP A 21 -12.77 -0.21 -5.80
CA TRP A 21 -11.83 0.37 -4.86
C TRP A 21 -10.37 0.25 -5.35
N GLU A 22 -9.96 -0.91 -5.86
CA GLU A 22 -8.62 -1.11 -6.41
C GLU A 22 -8.35 -0.14 -7.56
N ARG A 23 -9.30 0.04 -8.49
CA ARG A 23 -9.17 1.00 -9.60
C ARG A 23 -9.06 2.43 -9.09
N PHE A 24 -9.86 2.79 -8.10
CA PHE A 24 -9.80 4.11 -7.47
C PHE A 24 -8.44 4.35 -6.81
N ALA A 25 -7.98 3.44 -5.96
CA ALA A 25 -6.71 3.57 -5.24
C ALA A 25 -5.51 3.68 -6.19
N ASN A 26 -5.48 2.85 -7.25
CA ASN A 26 -4.47 2.95 -8.30
C ASN A 26 -4.52 4.32 -9.02
N THR A 27 -5.71 4.83 -9.32
CA THR A 27 -5.85 6.14 -9.98
C THR A 27 -5.36 7.27 -9.09
N VAL A 28 -5.69 7.24 -7.80
CA VAL A 28 -5.23 8.24 -6.83
C VAL A 28 -3.71 8.21 -6.73
N GLY A 29 -3.12 7.05 -6.43
CA GLY A 29 -1.67 6.90 -6.21
C GLY A 29 -0.84 7.28 -7.43
N TYR A 30 -1.15 6.73 -8.60
CA TYR A 30 -0.33 6.91 -9.80
C TYR A 30 -0.58 8.23 -10.56
N LYS A 31 -1.70 8.93 -10.32
CA LYS A 31 -2.06 10.10 -11.13
C LYS A 31 -2.45 11.33 -10.33
N GLU A 32 -3.38 11.18 -9.39
CA GLU A 32 -3.98 12.35 -8.75
C GLU A 32 -3.05 12.97 -7.69
N LEU A 33 -2.33 12.16 -6.91
CA LEU A 33 -1.36 12.69 -5.94
C LEU A 33 -0.25 13.50 -6.62
N ILE A 34 0.31 12.98 -7.71
CA ILE A 34 1.31 13.70 -8.53
C ILE A 34 0.76 15.04 -9.06
N ARG A 35 -0.55 15.12 -9.37
CA ARG A 35 -1.17 16.39 -9.79
C ARG A 35 -1.33 17.36 -8.64
N LEU A 36 -1.60 16.88 -7.43
CA LEU A 36 -1.64 17.69 -6.22
C LEU A 36 -0.24 18.25 -5.90
N ASP A 37 0.81 17.44 -6.01
CA ASP A 37 2.21 17.87 -5.87
C ASP A 37 2.55 19.00 -6.84
N ARG A 38 2.20 18.83 -8.12
CA ARG A 38 2.43 19.85 -9.16
C ARG A 38 1.67 21.16 -8.91
N ARG A 39 0.61 21.13 -8.10
CA ARG A 39 -0.18 22.31 -7.70
C ARG A 39 0.18 22.81 -6.31
N ASN A 40 1.20 22.25 -5.68
CA ASN A 40 1.65 22.62 -4.33
C ASN A 40 0.52 22.53 -3.29
N VAL A 41 -0.35 21.53 -3.44
CA VAL A 41 -1.41 21.25 -2.48
C VAL A 41 -0.85 20.33 -1.40
N GLN A 42 -0.89 20.77 -0.15
CA GLN A 42 -0.50 19.94 0.98
C GLN A 42 -1.62 18.93 1.27
N TYR A 43 -1.32 17.63 1.17
CA TYR A 43 -2.24 16.55 1.53
C TYR A 43 -1.61 15.65 2.59
N ALA A 44 -2.47 14.99 3.37
CA ALA A 44 -2.02 14.01 4.35
C ALA A 44 -1.63 12.72 3.61
N ILE A 45 -0.47 12.17 3.96
CA ILE A 45 -0.03 10.84 3.55
C ILE A 45 -0.04 9.99 4.80
N SER A 46 -0.78 8.88 4.79
CA SER A 46 -0.75 7.92 5.88
C SER A 46 0.62 7.21 5.94
N PRO A 47 1.13 6.89 7.14
CA PRO A 47 2.33 6.06 7.25
C PRO A 47 2.16 4.72 6.53
N PRO A 48 3.22 4.17 5.92
CA PRO A 48 3.17 2.86 5.31
C PRO A 48 2.93 1.77 6.36
N GLY A 49 2.18 0.74 5.99
CA GLY A 49 2.13 -0.50 6.75
C GLY A 49 3.38 -1.32 6.47
N ALA A 50 3.98 -1.90 7.51
CA ALA A 50 5.19 -2.72 7.36
C ALA A 50 5.16 -3.93 8.29
N ARG A 51 5.75 -5.04 7.82
CA ARG A 51 5.99 -6.24 8.63
C ARG A 51 7.31 -6.91 8.21
N ILE A 52 7.89 -7.68 9.10
CA ILE A 52 8.99 -8.57 8.77
C ILE A 52 8.41 -9.90 8.25
N GLY A 53 8.79 -10.25 7.02
CA GLY A 53 8.37 -11.45 6.32
C GLY A 53 9.29 -12.64 6.54
N ALA A 54 9.19 -13.62 5.64
CA ALA A 54 10.11 -14.75 5.61
C ALA A 54 11.53 -14.29 5.28
N ASN A 55 12.54 -15.04 5.75
CA ASN A 55 13.95 -14.75 5.51
C ASN A 55 14.39 -13.35 5.96
N ASN A 56 13.75 -12.79 7.00
CA ASN A 56 14.05 -11.47 7.54
C ASN A 56 13.97 -10.35 6.48
N THR A 57 12.99 -10.44 5.57
CA THR A 57 12.77 -9.42 4.54
C THR A 57 11.72 -8.41 5.01
N LEU A 58 11.96 -7.12 4.79
CA LEU A 58 10.96 -6.09 5.02
C LEU A 58 9.88 -6.18 3.93
N GLU A 59 8.63 -6.32 4.36
CA GLU A 59 7.45 -6.20 3.50
C GLU A 59 6.71 -4.92 3.88
N ALA A 60 6.59 -3.98 2.94
CA ALA A 60 5.95 -2.69 3.19
C ALA A 60 4.92 -2.35 2.10
N MET A 61 3.85 -1.69 2.51
CA MET A 61 2.76 -1.26 1.64
C MET A 61 2.34 0.17 1.97
N ALA A 62 2.14 0.98 0.93
CA ALA A 62 1.56 2.31 1.05
C ALA A 62 0.02 2.25 0.98
N GLU A 63 -0.64 3.32 1.44
CA GLU A 63 -2.09 3.46 1.32
C GLU A 63 -2.55 3.43 -0.14
N PHE A 64 -1.81 4.11 -1.02
CA PHE A 64 -2.04 4.09 -2.46
C PHE A 64 -0.87 3.44 -3.20
N PRO A 65 -1.14 2.52 -4.15
CA PRO A 65 -0.10 1.96 -5.01
C PRO A 65 0.69 3.04 -5.75
N GLY A 66 1.99 2.83 -5.90
CA GLY A 66 2.89 3.75 -6.61
C GLY A 66 3.45 4.89 -5.77
N GLN A 67 3.06 5.02 -4.50
CA GLN A 67 3.74 5.94 -3.59
C GLN A 67 5.12 5.38 -3.22
N PRO A 68 6.18 6.21 -3.22
CA PRO A 68 7.48 5.79 -2.75
C PRO A 68 7.42 5.47 -1.26
N ILE A 69 8.05 4.38 -0.86
CA ILE A 69 8.21 3.98 0.54
C ILE A 69 9.69 4.07 0.86
N GLN A 70 10.01 4.56 2.05
CA GLN A 70 11.35 4.56 2.58
C GLN A 70 11.35 3.91 3.96
N TRP A 71 12.48 3.32 4.33
CA TRP A 71 12.68 2.70 5.63
C TRP A 71 14.03 3.11 6.22
N SER A 72 14.16 2.89 7.52
CA SER A 72 15.34 3.26 8.31
C SER A 72 15.55 2.24 9.43
N ASP A 73 16.79 1.82 9.63
CA ASP A 73 17.26 0.96 10.71
C ASP A 73 18.03 1.71 11.80
N ASP A 74 18.34 3.00 11.59
CA ASP A 74 19.11 3.85 12.49
C ASP A 74 18.27 4.90 13.25
N GLY A 75 16.96 4.68 13.31
CA GLY A 75 16.02 5.56 14.02
C GLY A 75 15.64 6.81 13.23
N GLY A 76 15.73 6.78 11.91
CA GLY A 76 15.33 7.85 11.01
C GLY A 76 16.45 8.86 10.71
N GLN A 77 17.70 8.52 10.98
CA GLN A 77 18.86 9.36 10.63
C GLN A 77 19.20 9.23 9.15
N THR A 78 19.14 8.01 8.62
CA THR A 78 19.25 7.69 7.19
C THR A 78 18.02 6.95 6.71
N TRP A 79 17.69 7.15 5.44
CA TRP A 79 16.51 6.59 4.80
C TRP A 79 16.91 5.93 3.49
N THR A 80 16.43 4.70 3.31
CA THR A 80 16.67 3.90 2.13
C THR A 80 15.36 3.67 1.40
N ASP A 81 15.39 3.77 0.07
CA ASP A 81 14.23 3.48 -0.76
C ASP A 81 13.86 1.99 -0.63
N TYR A 82 12.59 1.74 -0.34
CA TYR A 82 12.04 0.40 -0.37
C TYR A 82 11.97 -0.10 -1.82
N SER A 83 12.37 -1.35 -2.02
CA SER A 83 12.29 -2.06 -3.30
C SER A 83 11.44 -3.31 -3.10
N GLU A 84 10.86 -3.89 -4.15
CA GLU A 84 10.20 -5.20 -3.98
C GLU A 84 11.21 -6.37 -4.07
N ASP A 85 12.47 -6.08 -4.42
CA ASP A 85 13.53 -7.07 -4.46
C ASP A 85 13.88 -7.54 -3.03
N PRO A 86 13.66 -8.82 -2.71
CA PRO A 86 13.95 -9.36 -1.38
C PRO A 86 15.40 -9.18 -0.93
N LEU A 87 16.36 -9.13 -1.87
CA LEU A 87 17.78 -8.96 -1.55
C LEU A 87 18.10 -7.56 -1.03
N THR A 88 17.32 -6.56 -1.43
CA THR A 88 17.51 -5.16 -1.01
C THR A 88 16.82 -4.83 0.31
N ASN A 89 15.96 -5.72 0.80
CA ASN A 89 15.15 -5.52 2.00
C ASN A 89 15.51 -6.48 3.15
N ASP A 90 16.60 -7.25 3.04
CA ASP A 90 17.05 -8.11 4.12
C ASP A 90 17.46 -7.23 5.31
N VAL A 91 16.74 -7.31 6.42
CA VAL A 91 17.01 -6.48 7.60
C VAL A 91 18.22 -7.01 8.40
N SER A 92 18.81 -8.12 7.98
CA SER A 92 19.98 -8.74 8.62
C SER A 92 21.31 -8.13 8.17
N VAL A 93 21.32 -7.42 7.04
CA VAL A 93 22.57 -6.84 6.48
C VAL A 93 22.98 -5.50 7.11
N GLY A 94 22.23 -5.01 8.10
CA GLY A 94 22.49 -3.76 8.83
C GLY A 94 23.32 -3.91 10.13
N LEU A 95 24.03 -5.03 10.34
CA LEU A 95 24.93 -5.25 11.48
C LEU A 95 26.33 -5.70 11.06
#